data_AF-A0A2E1ZMN3-F1
#
_entry.id   AF-A0A2E1ZMN3-F1
#
_cell.length_a   1.000
_cell.length_b   1.000
_cell.length_c   1.000
_cell.angle_alpha   90.00
_cell.angle_beta   90.00
_cell.angle_gamma   90.00
#
_symmetry.space_group_name_H-M   'P 1'
#
loop_
_entity.id
_entity.type
_entity.pdbx_description
1 polymer ?
#
loop_
_entity_poly.entity_id
_entity_poly.type
_entity_poly.pdbx_seq_one_letter_code
_entity_poly.pdbx_strand_id
1 'polypeptide(L)'
;MNIKYLQLVVAAFTIEIISVLVLAILIALFGPSDPELIQAFSENLAYWLGPTTGFLFCFTGAYLLTRPLSHSRIPNGVLLGLLVAIIDVSILLGSDFGFQIIYLFTNTGKIVAGTLGAYVAEKI
;
A
#
# COMPACT_ATOMS: atom_id res chain seq x y z
N MET A 1 6.31 23.76 4.75
CA MET A 1 5.00 23.60 4.07
C MET A 1 4.14 22.66 4.90
N ASN A 2 2.86 22.94 5.11
CA ASN A 2 1.93 21.99 5.74
C ASN A 2 1.34 21.09 4.66
N ILE A 3 1.18 19.80 4.95
CA ILE A 3 0.48 18.89 4.04
C ILE A 3 -0.99 19.32 3.95
N LYS A 4 -1.54 19.35 2.73
CA LYS A 4 -2.98 19.50 2.55
C LYS A 4 -3.62 18.12 2.68
N TYR A 5 -4.72 17.96 3.42
CA TYR A 5 -5.41 16.68 3.58
C TYR A 5 -5.75 15.99 2.25
N LEU A 6 -6.07 16.79 1.22
CA LEU A 6 -6.28 16.27 -0.14
C LEU A 6 -5.04 15.56 -0.70
N GLN A 7 -3.83 16.04 -0.42
CA GLN A 7 -2.59 15.40 -0.86
C GLN A 7 -2.38 14.03 -0.18
N LEU A 8 -2.72 13.91 1.10
CA LEU A 8 -2.67 12.62 1.82
C LEU A 8 -3.64 11.61 1.20
N VAL A 9 -4.88 12.03 0.92
CA VAL A 9 -5.89 11.18 0.30
C VAL A 9 -5.47 10.75 -1.11
N VAL A 10 -5.00 11.70 -1.93
CA VAL A 10 -4.51 11.39 -3.29
C VAL A 10 -3.31 10.45 -3.23
N ALA A 11 -2.37 10.66 -2.31
CA ALA A 11 -1.23 9.77 -2.13
C ALA A 11 -1.65 8.36 -1.73
N ALA A 12 -2.62 8.23 -0.80
CA ALA A 12 -3.12 6.94 -0.37
C ALA A 12 -3.77 6.15 -1.52
N PHE A 13 -4.63 6.78 -2.32
CA PHE A 13 -5.19 6.16 -3.52
C PHE A 13 -4.12 5.82 -4.56
N THR A 14 -3.15 6.69 -4.75
CA THR A 14 -2.05 6.46 -5.70
C THR A 14 -1.25 5.22 -5.32
N ILE A 15 -0.95 5.03 -4.03
CA ILE A 15 -0.24 3.84 -3.52
C ILE A 15 -1.02 2.57 -3.83
N GLU A 16 -2.33 2.54 -3.55
CA GLU A 16 -3.15 1.36 -3.81
C GLU A 16 -3.30 1.07 -5.31
N ILE A 17 -3.52 2.10 -6.13
CA ILE A 17 -3.58 1.95 -7.60
C ILE A 17 -2.27 1.38 -8.13
N ILE A 18 -1.12 1.91 -7.70
CA ILE A 18 0.19 1.39 -8.13
C ILE A 18 0.37 -0.06 -7.68
N SER A 19 -0.04 -0.41 -6.45
CA SER A 19 0.07 -1.78 -5.93
C SER A 19 -0.74 -2.77 -6.79
N VAL A 20 -1.99 -2.41 -7.13
CA VAL A 20 -2.85 -3.22 -8.01
C VAL A 20 -2.28 -3.31 -9.43
N LEU A 21 -1.75 -2.21 -9.97
CA LEU A 21 -1.14 -2.19 -11.30
C LEU A 21 0.09 -3.10 -11.37
N VAL A 22 0.93 -3.11 -10.32
CA VAL A 22 2.08 -4.01 -10.25
C VAL A 22 1.63 -5.46 -10.31
N LEU A 23 0.60 -5.83 -9.54
CA LEU A 23 0.04 -7.18 -9.60
C LEU A 23 -0.47 -7.52 -11.01
N ALA A 24 -1.24 -6.63 -11.63
CA ALA A 24 -1.78 -6.83 -12.97
C ALA A 24 -0.68 -7.00 -14.04
N ILE A 25 0.39 -6.20 -13.96
CA ILE A 25 1.54 -6.30 -14.86
C ILE A 25 2.26 -7.65 -14.66
N LEU A 26 2.46 -8.09 -13.42
CA LEU A 26 3.12 -9.37 -13.15
C LEU A 26 2.30 -10.55 -13.65
N ILE A 27 0.97 -10.52 -13.49
CA ILE A 27 0.08 -11.54 -14.06
C ILE A 27 0.17 -11.51 -15.59
N ALA A 28 0.19 -10.35 -16.23
CA ALA A 28 0.28 -10.24 -17.68
C ALA A 28 1.63 -10.75 -18.24
N LEU A 29 2.73 -10.58 -17.51
CA LEU A 29 4.07 -10.98 -17.95
C LEU A 29 4.40 -12.44 -17.64
N PHE A 30 3.94 -12.96 -16.51
CA PHE A 30 4.35 -14.26 -15.98
C PHE A 30 3.20 -15.26 -15.82
N GLY A 31 1.96 -14.84 -16.05
CA GLY A 31 0.79 -15.70 -15.95
C GLY A 31 0.77 -16.79 -17.01
N PRO A 32 0.26 -18.00 -16.69
CA PRO A 32 0.09 -19.07 -17.65
C PRO A 32 -0.92 -18.65 -18.75
N SER A 33 -0.86 -19.25 -19.94
CA SER A 33 -1.83 -18.94 -21.02
C SER A 33 -3.18 -19.63 -20.81
N ASP A 34 -3.24 -20.64 -19.95
CA ASP A 34 -4.45 -21.39 -19.61
C ASP A 34 -5.32 -20.58 -18.62
N PRO A 35 -6.57 -20.22 -18.99
CA PRO A 35 -7.47 -19.45 -18.13
C PRO A 35 -7.73 -20.07 -16.75
N GLU A 36 -7.77 -21.40 -16.63
CA GLU A 36 -8.01 -22.07 -15.35
C GLU A 36 -6.80 -21.94 -14.41
N LEU A 37 -5.59 -21.96 -14.99
CA LEU A 37 -4.35 -21.79 -14.24
C LEU A 37 -4.08 -20.31 -13.89
N ILE A 38 -4.58 -19.36 -14.68
CA ILE A 38 -4.42 -17.92 -14.43
C ILE A 38 -5.07 -17.54 -13.10
N GLN A 39 -6.26 -18.05 -12.79
CA GLN A 39 -6.96 -17.70 -11.56
C GLN A 39 -6.16 -18.14 -10.32
N ALA A 40 -5.75 -19.41 -10.27
CA ALA A 40 -4.96 -19.95 -9.17
C ALA A 40 -3.59 -19.27 -9.04
N PHE A 41 -2.94 -18.95 -10.17
CA PHE A 41 -1.70 -18.19 -10.17
C PHE A 41 -1.90 -16.78 -9.61
N SER A 42 -2.95 -16.08 -10.03
CA SER A 42 -3.25 -14.71 -9.61
C SER A 42 -3.54 -14.64 -8.11
N GLU A 43 -4.30 -15.58 -7.56
CA GLU A 43 -4.59 -15.65 -6.13
C GLU A 43 -3.33 -15.88 -5.29
N ASN A 44 -2.48 -16.83 -5.69
CA ASN A 44 -1.23 -17.10 -4.99
C ASN A 44 -0.27 -15.90 -5.07
N LEU A 45 -0.16 -15.31 -6.26
CA LEU A 45 0.68 -14.14 -6.48
C LEU A 45 0.20 -12.94 -5.66
N ALA A 46 -1.12 -12.67 -5.66
CA ALA A 46 -1.73 -11.60 -4.89
C ALA A 46 -1.52 -11.76 -3.38
N TYR A 47 -1.62 -13.00 -2.87
CA TYR A 47 -1.39 -13.32 -1.47
C TYR A 47 -0.02 -12.86 -0.97
N TRP A 48 1.03 -13.05 -1.79
CA TRP A 48 2.39 -12.65 -1.43
C TRP A 48 2.72 -11.22 -1.82
N LEU A 49 2.28 -10.73 -2.99
CA LEU A 49 2.63 -9.40 -3.47
C LEU A 49 1.88 -8.28 -2.78
N GLY A 50 0.64 -8.49 -2.35
CA GLY A 50 -0.15 -7.47 -1.64
C GLY A 50 0.62 -6.88 -0.44
N PRO A 51 1.08 -7.73 0.51
CA PRO A 51 1.88 -7.27 1.65
C PRO A 51 3.15 -6.51 1.24
N THR A 52 3.96 -7.09 0.35
CA THR A 52 5.31 -6.57 0.04
C THR A 52 5.24 -5.26 -0.73
N THR A 53 4.36 -5.17 -1.74
CA THR A 53 4.17 -3.94 -2.51
C THR A 53 3.51 -2.86 -1.66
N GLY A 54 2.51 -3.22 -0.86
CA GLY A 54 1.87 -2.32 0.09
C GLY A 54 2.86 -1.69 1.06
N PHE A 55 3.77 -2.48 1.65
CA PHE A 55 4.81 -1.96 2.54
C PHE A 55 5.77 -1.02 1.80
N LEU A 56 6.28 -1.46 0.65
CA LEU A 56 7.28 -0.70 -0.11
C LEU A 56 6.72 0.64 -0.58
N PHE A 57 5.52 0.65 -1.14
CA PHE A 57 4.89 1.86 -1.65
C PHE A 57 4.39 2.77 -0.53
N CYS A 58 3.95 2.22 0.60
CA CYS A 58 3.61 3.04 1.77
C CYS A 58 4.86 3.70 2.37
N PHE A 59 5.98 2.97 2.49
CA PHE A 59 7.25 3.54 2.95
C PHE A 59 7.76 4.64 2.02
N THR A 60 7.88 4.33 0.73
CA THR A 60 8.41 5.29 -0.26
C THR A 60 7.48 6.48 -0.44
N GLY A 61 6.17 6.25 -0.47
CA GLY A 61 5.16 7.30 -0.51
C GLY A 61 5.24 8.23 0.71
N ALA A 62 5.33 7.68 1.92
CA ALA A 62 5.48 8.49 3.13
C ALA A 62 6.79 9.27 3.14
N TYR A 63 7.90 8.63 2.74
CA TYR A 63 9.19 9.29 2.63
C TYR A 63 9.13 10.49 1.68
N LEU A 64 8.66 10.29 0.44
CA LEU A 64 8.59 11.35 -0.57
C LEU A 64 7.61 12.46 -0.19
N LEU A 65 6.45 12.10 0.35
CA LEU A 65 5.38 13.04 0.68
C LEU A 65 5.72 13.91 1.89
N THR A 66 6.41 13.36 2.89
CA THR A 66 6.72 14.07 4.13
C THR A 66 8.07 14.79 4.13
N ARG A 67 9.01 14.41 3.26
CA ARG A 67 10.31 15.08 3.08
C ARG A 67 10.24 16.61 2.93
N PRO A 68 9.32 17.20 2.12
CA PRO A 68 9.24 18.66 1.99
C PRO A 68 8.57 19.38 3.17
N LEU A 69 8.08 18.65 4.19
CA LEU A 69 7.44 19.25 5.35
C LEU A 69 8.48 19.78 6.34
N SER A 70 8.20 20.91 6.96
CA SER A 70 9.07 21.51 7.98
C SER A 70 8.80 20.97 9.38
N HIS A 71 7.59 20.46 9.63
CA HIS A 71 7.17 19.88 10.92
C HIS A 71 6.21 18.71 10.69
N SER A 72 5.96 17.94 11.76
CA SER A 72 4.94 16.87 11.79
C SER A 72 5.12 15.79 10.72
N ARG A 73 6.36 15.45 10.34
CA ARG A 73 6.64 14.39 9.35
C ARG A 73 6.06 13.05 9.79
N ILE A 74 6.45 12.56 10.98
CA ILE A 74 6.00 11.27 11.51
C ILE A 74 4.46 11.16 11.60
N PRO A 75 3.72 12.12 12.20
CA PRO A 75 2.25 12.06 12.22
C PRO A 75 1.62 11.94 10.82
N ASN A 76 2.16 12.65 9.81
CA ASN A 76 1.66 12.55 8.44
C ASN A 76 1.98 11.19 7.80
N GLY A 77 3.13 10.58 8.13
CA GLY A 77 3.45 9.20 7.73
C GLY A 77 2.50 8.17 8.33
N VAL A 78 2.19 8.30 9.63
CA VAL A 78 1.20 7.45 10.32
C VAL A 78 -0.17 7.61 9.68
N LEU A 79 -0.62 8.85 9.44
CA LEU A 79 -1.91 9.14 8.80
C LEU A 79 -1.99 8.57 7.39
N LEU A 80 -0.91 8.68 6.60
CA LEU A 80 -0.86 8.07 5.27
C LEU A 80 -1.01 6.54 5.37
N GLY A 81 -0.25 5.89 6.24
CA GLY A 81 -0.34 4.45 6.45
C GLY A 81 -1.72 3.99 6.91
N LEU A 82 -2.37 4.76 7.78
CA LEU A 82 -3.76 4.52 8.21
C LEU A 82 -4.73 4.66 7.04
N LEU A 83 -4.61 5.71 6.22
CA LEU A 83 -5.50 5.91 5.07
C LEU A 83 -5.36 4.78 4.05
N VAL A 84 -4.13 4.38 3.73
CA VAL A 84 -3.85 3.24 2.84
C VAL A 84 -4.47 1.96 3.41
N ALA A 85 -4.30 1.71 4.72
CA ALA A 85 -4.90 0.55 5.36
C ALA A 85 -6.44 0.57 5.35
N ILE A 86 -7.06 1.75 5.53
CA ILE A 86 -8.51 1.91 5.44
C ILE A 86 -9.02 1.60 4.03
N ILE A 87 -8.32 2.09 2.99
CA ILE A 87 -8.69 1.80 1.60
C ILE A 87 -8.60 0.30 1.33
N ASP A 88 -7.52 -0.34 1.73
CA ASP A 88 -7.30 -1.78 1.56
C ASP A 88 -8.38 -2.63 2.25
N VAL A 89 -8.70 -2.32 3.51
CA VAL A 89 -9.80 -2.97 4.24
C VAL A 89 -11.15 -2.71 3.57
N SER A 90 -11.37 -1.52 3.03
CA SER A 90 -12.61 -1.20 2.31
C SER A 90 -12.75 -2.01 1.02
N ILE A 91 -11.64 -2.24 0.29
CA ILE A 91 -11.59 -3.11 -0.88
C ILE A 91 -11.90 -4.56 -0.47
N LEU A 92 -11.28 -5.05 0.61
CA LEU A 92 -11.51 -6.40 1.12
C LEU A 92 -12.98 -6.62 1.50
N LEU A 93 -13.60 -5.67 2.21
CA LEU A 93 -15.02 -5.73 2.60
C LEU A 93 -15.97 -5.71 1.40
N GLY A 94 -15.54 -5.15 0.27
CA GLY A 94 -16.30 -5.17 -0.98
C GLY A 94 -16.02 -6.37 -1.88
N SER A 95 -15.13 -7.28 -1.46
CA SER A 95 -14.71 -8.45 -2.25
C SER A 95 -15.33 -9.75 -1.70
N ASP A 96 -15.42 -10.78 -2.55
CA ASP A 96 -15.86 -12.11 -2.13
C ASP A 96 -14.78 -12.88 -1.32
N PHE A 97 -13.59 -12.28 -1.14
CA PHE A 97 -12.51 -12.88 -0.37
C PHE A 97 -12.79 -12.78 1.13
N GLY A 98 -12.81 -13.92 1.81
CA GLY A 98 -12.92 -13.98 3.26
C GLY A 98 -11.72 -13.33 3.96
N PHE A 99 -11.95 -12.79 5.17
CA PHE A 99 -10.87 -12.24 5.99
C PHE A 99 -9.84 -13.31 6.36
N GLN A 100 -8.58 -13.01 6.08
CA GLN A 100 -7.41 -13.81 6.44
C GLN A 100 -6.47 -13.01 7.35
N ILE A 101 -5.78 -13.69 8.26
CA ILE A 101 -4.83 -13.08 9.22
C ILE A 101 -3.73 -12.27 8.51
N ILE A 102 -3.35 -12.65 7.28
CA ILE A 102 -2.35 -11.91 6.50
C ILE A 102 -2.76 -10.46 6.22
N TYR A 103 -4.06 -10.16 6.11
CA TYR A 103 -4.54 -8.79 5.93
C TYR A 103 -4.31 -7.95 7.19
N LEU A 104 -4.40 -8.53 8.39
CA LEU A 104 -4.06 -7.82 9.62
C LEU A 104 -2.57 -7.42 9.64
N PHE A 105 -1.69 -8.37 9.30
CA PHE A 105 -0.26 -8.10 9.20
C PHE A 105 0.07 -7.07 8.12
N THR A 106 -0.61 -7.15 6.98
CA THR A 106 -0.43 -6.22 5.86
C THR A 106 -0.89 -4.80 6.22
N ASN A 107 -2.03 -4.65 6.87
CA ASN A 107 -2.51 -3.34 7.26
C ASN A 107 -1.67 -2.73 8.38
N THR A 108 -1.24 -3.54 9.35
CA THR A 108 -0.31 -3.11 10.39
C THR A 108 1.03 -2.69 9.80
N GLY A 109 1.57 -3.49 8.89
CA GLY A 109 2.86 -3.19 8.26
C GLY A 109 2.80 -1.97 7.35
N LYS A 110 1.67 -1.66 6.69
CA LYS A 110 1.48 -0.39 5.98
C LYS A 110 1.61 0.81 6.92
N ILE A 111 0.99 0.77 8.10
CA ILE A 111 1.11 1.84 9.12
C ILE A 111 2.56 1.98 9.59
N VAL A 112 3.23 0.87 9.89
CA VAL A 112 4.65 0.86 10.29
C VAL A 112 5.53 1.41 9.18
N ALA A 113 5.33 0.98 7.93
CA ALA A 113 6.07 1.44 6.77
C ALA A 113 5.90 2.94 6.55
N GLY A 114 4.66 3.46 6.63
CA GLY A 114 4.39 4.89 6.53
C GLY A 114 5.08 5.70 7.64
N THR A 115 5.09 5.16 8.86
CA THR A 115 5.80 5.76 10.00
C THR A 115 7.31 5.80 9.76
N LEU A 116 7.91 4.69 9.33
CA LEU A 116 9.34 4.58 9.06
C LEU A 116 9.78 5.45 7.89
N GLY A 117 9.00 5.52 6.82
CA GLY A 117 9.28 6.39 5.67
C GLY A 117 9.35 7.86 6.09
N ALA A 118 8.40 8.30 6.91
CA ALA A 118 8.40 9.65 7.45
C ALA A 118 9.52 9.92 8.46
N TYR A 119 9.87 8.92 9.28
CA TYR A 119 11.02 9.01 10.19
C TYR A 119 12.34 9.19 9.43
N VAL A 120 12.55 8.41 8.37
CA VAL A 120 13.74 8.54 7.50
C VAL A 120 13.75 9.91 6.83
N ALA A 121 12.60 10.38 6.36
CA ALA A 121 12.47 11.72 5.81
C ALA A 121 12.79 12.82 6.83
N GLU A 122 12.62 12.60 8.14
CA GLU A 122 12.98 13.54 9.20
C GLU A 122 14.48 13.62 9.48
N LYS A 123 15.20 12.52 9.28
CA LYS A 123 16.63 12.40 9.58
C LYS A 123 17.56 12.89 8.47
N ILE A 124 17.03 13.14 7.27
CA ILE A 124 17.75 13.57 6.06
C ILE A 124 17.34 15.01 5.72
#